data_AF-A0A8T5RX27-F1
#
_entry.id   AF-A0A8T5RX27-F1
#
_cell.length_a   1.000
_cell.length_b   1.000
_cell.length_c   1.000
_cell.angle_alpha   90.00
_cell.angle_beta   90.00
_cell.angle_gamma   90.00
#
_symmetry.space_group_name_H-M   'P 1'
#
loop_
_entity.id
_entity.type
_entity.pdbx_description
1 polymer ?
#
loop_
_entity_poly.entity_id
_entity_poly.type
_entity_poly.pdbx_seq_one_letter_code
_entity_poly.pdbx_strand_id
1 'polypeptide(L)'
;MKLRLVLKTSTKKDKDVSIKFNIAPSKHYGFINFINLALEQGKPVMVSFEKINKSGDKEESKIVGTFKFEGKDEVGLKQLEEEIKEKEKKRKKQHQKRVQG
;
A
#
# COMPACT_ATOMS: atom_id res chain seq x y z
N MET A 1 -3.61 -7.49 12.45
CA MET A 1 -2.87 -7.72 11.19
C MET A 1 -1.86 -6.60 11.02
N LYS A 2 -0.65 -6.95 10.55
CA LYS A 2 0.38 -5.99 10.15
C LYS A 2 0.56 -6.15 8.64
N LEU A 3 0.41 -5.07 7.87
CA LEU A 3 0.62 -5.06 6.42
C LEU A 3 1.89 -4.25 6.11
N ARG A 4 2.72 -4.75 5.19
CA ARG A 4 4.00 -4.14 4.82
C ARG A 4 4.18 -4.13 3.31
N LEU A 5 4.65 -3.01 2.76
CA LEU A 5 5.24 -2.97 1.42
C LEU A 5 6.70 -3.39 1.53
N VAL A 6 7.11 -4.38 0.73
CA VAL A 6 8.48 -4.90 0.71
C VAL A 6 9.06 -4.64 -0.67
N LEU A 7 10.09 -3.80 -0.73
CA LEU A 7 10.87 -3.58 -1.94
C LEU A 7 12.14 -4.43 -1.83
N LYS A 8 12.43 -5.21 -2.88
CA LYS A 8 13.62 -6.06 -2.97
C LYS A 8 14.40 -5.69 -4.21
N THR A 9 15.72 -5.73 -4.11
CA THR A 9 16.63 -5.61 -5.25
C THR A 9 17.90 -6.41 -4.96
N SER A 10 18.71 -6.64 -5.98
CA SER A 10 20.02 -7.29 -5.86
C SER A 10 21.15 -6.27 -6.08
N THR A 11 22.26 -6.49 -5.39
CA THR A 11 23.48 -5.71 -5.60
C THR A 11 24.31 -6.29 -6.74
N LYS A 12 25.34 -5.57 -7.20
CA LYS A 12 26.31 -6.07 -8.21
C LYS A 12 27.06 -7.35 -7.80
N LYS A 13 26.98 -7.76 -6.52
CA LYS A 13 27.58 -8.99 -5.99
C LYS A 13 26.53 -10.09 -5.73
N ASP A 14 25.39 -10.01 -6.41
CA ASP A 14 24.25 -10.93 -6.27
C ASP A 14 23.71 -11.09 -4.85
N LYS A 15 23.99 -10.12 -3.97
CA LYS A 15 23.39 -10.06 -2.64
C LYS A 15 22.04 -9.39 -2.72
N ASP A 16 21.02 -10.08 -2.21
CA ASP A 16 19.68 -9.53 -2.03
C ASP A 16 19.65 -8.51 -0.89
N VAL A 17 19.04 -7.36 -1.17
CA VAL A 17 18.73 -6.32 -0.19
C VAL A 17 17.24 -6.00 -0.25
N SER A 18 16.67 -5.71 0.91
CA SER A 18 15.25 -5.36 1.00
C SER A 18 15.01 -4.23 1.98
N ILE A 19 14.03 -3.38 1.65
CA ILE A 19 13.50 -2.36 2.55
C ILE A 19 12.00 -2.62 2.76
N LYS A 20 11.54 -2.44 4.00
CA LYS A 20 10.16 -2.75 4.41
C LYS A 20 9.50 -1.50 4.97
N PHE A 21 8.38 -1.10 4.38
CA PHE A 21 7.56 0.01 4.86
C PHE A 21 6.30 -0.53 5.51
N ASN A 22 6.06 -0.18 6.78
CA ASN A 22 4.81 -0.53 7.45
C ASN A 22 3.67 0.30 6.85
N ILE A 23 2.58 -0.35 6.49
CA ILE A 23 1.36 0.33 6.08
C ILE A 23 0.51 0.52 7.34
N ALA A 24 0.18 1.76 7.66
CA ALA A 24 -0.66 2.06 8.81
C ALA A 24 -2.04 1.40 8.68
N PRO A 25 -2.66 0.91 9.77
CA PRO A 25 -3.98 0.27 9.70
C PRO A 25 -5.06 1.12 9.01
N SER A 26 -5.01 2.45 9.19
CA SER A 26 -5.92 3.40 8.52
C SER A 26 -5.74 3.47 6.99
N LYS A 27 -4.63 2.97 6.46
CA LYS A 27 -4.30 2.94 5.03
C LYS A 27 -4.42 1.55 4.41
N HIS A 28 -4.66 0.49 5.19
CA HIS A 28 -4.75 -0.89 4.67
C HIS A 28 -5.80 -1.01 3.57
N TYR A 29 -7.02 -0.50 3.82
CA TYR A 29 -8.11 -0.59 2.87
C TYR A 29 -7.83 0.18 1.57
N GLY A 30 -7.40 1.44 1.69
CA GLY A 30 -7.05 2.24 0.52
C GLY A 30 -5.89 1.64 -0.29
N PHE A 31 -4.89 1.09 0.39
CA PHE A 31 -3.76 0.44 -0.26
C PHE A 31 -4.18 -0.81 -1.04
N ILE A 32 -4.93 -1.74 -0.43
CA ILE A 32 -5.37 -2.96 -1.13
C ILE A 32 -6.30 -2.63 -2.29
N ASN A 33 -7.23 -1.70 -2.13
CA ASN A 33 -8.09 -1.27 -3.24
C ASN A 33 -7.28 -0.71 -4.41
N PHE A 34 -6.21 0.05 -4.13
CA PHE A 34 -5.33 0.56 -5.17
C PHE A 34 -4.59 -0.58 -5.90
N ILE A 35 -4.10 -1.59 -5.18
CA ILE A 35 -3.46 -2.77 -5.78
C ILE A 35 -4.44 -3.53 -6.68
N ASN A 36 -5.66 -3.80 -6.19
CA ASN A 36 -6.69 -4.49 -6.96
C ASN A 36 -7.04 -3.72 -8.24
N LEU A 37 -7.22 -2.40 -8.13
CA LEU A 37 -7.47 -1.53 -9.28
C LEU A 37 -6.37 -1.64 -10.34
N ALA A 38 -5.10 -1.59 -9.92
CA ALA A 38 -3.95 -1.68 -10.83
C ALA A 38 -3.86 -3.05 -11.51
N LEU A 39 -4.17 -4.13 -10.77
CA LEU A 39 -4.19 -5.50 -11.29
C LEU A 39 -5.33 -5.71 -12.30
N GLU A 40 -6.56 -5.32 -11.93
CA GLU A 40 -7.76 -5.46 -12.76
C GLU A 40 -7.63 -4.69 -14.08
N GLN A 41 -7.06 -3.48 -14.04
CA GLN A 41 -6.84 -2.68 -15.24
C GLN A 41 -5.62 -3.14 -16.04
N GLY A 42 -4.76 -3.99 -15.48
CA GLY A 42 -3.49 -4.38 -16.08
C GLY A 42 -2.56 -3.21 -16.40
N LYS A 43 -2.80 -2.05 -15.80
CA LYS A 43 -2.07 -0.81 -16.08
C LYS A 43 -0.82 -0.71 -15.20
N PRO A 44 0.25 -0.12 -15.73
CA PRO A 44 1.44 0.13 -14.93
C PRO A 44 1.16 1.14 -13.82
N VAL A 45 1.86 0.96 -12.71
CA VAL A 45 1.89 1.89 -11.59
C VAL A 45 3.21 2.64 -11.61
N MET A 46 3.13 3.94 -11.31
CA MET A 46 4.27 4.81 -11.17
C MET A 46 4.62 4.95 -9.69
N VAL A 47 5.88 4.71 -9.34
CA VAL A 47 6.46 5.09 -8.06
C VAL A 47 7.38 6.27 -8.32
N SER A 48 7.07 7.38 -7.68
CA SER A 48 7.90 8.57 -7.60
C SER A 48 8.11 8.94 -6.13
N PHE A 49 9.03 9.87 -5.88
CA PHE A 49 9.26 10.42 -4.55
C PHE A 49 8.76 11.86 -4.53
N GLU A 50 8.02 12.26 -3.50
CA GLU A 50 7.72 13.68 -3.24
C GLU A 50 8.59 14.16 -2.08
N LYS A 51 9.30 15.27 -2.28
CA LYS A 51 9.97 15.99 -1.19
C LYS A 51 9.02 17.07 -0.68
N ILE A 52 8.72 17.04 0.60
CA ILE A 52 7.91 18.06 1.27
C ILE A 52 8.86 18.99 2.02
N ASN A 53 8.86 20.28 1.67
CA ASN A 53 9.68 21.29 2.34
C ASN A 53 8.99 21.83 3.61
N LYS A 54 9.65 22.73 4.34
CA LYS A 54 9.11 23.31 5.59
C LYS A 54 7.86 24.18 5.36
N SER A 55 7.70 24.76 4.18
CA SER A 55 6.51 25.52 3.78
C SER A 55 5.34 24.63 3.37
N GLY A 56 5.55 23.33 3.22
CA GLY A 56 4.54 22.38 2.77
C GLY A 56 4.45 22.24 1.25
N ASP A 57 5.29 22.94 0.49
CA ASP A 57 5.37 22.77 -0.95
C ASP A 57 5.94 21.39 -1.27
N LYS A 58 5.38 20.81 -2.32
CA LYS A 58 5.76 19.51 -2.83
C LYS A 58 6.63 19.69 -4.06
N GLU A 59 7.84 19.18 -3.97
CA GLU A 59 8.75 19.07 -5.11
C GLU A 59 8.77 17.61 -5.55
N GLU A 60 8.32 17.36 -6.78
CA GLU A 60 8.37 16.02 -7.36
C GLU A 60 9.83 15.64 -7.64
N SER A 61 10.23 14.45 -7.22
CA SER A 61 11.58 13.95 -7.40
C SER A 61 11.83 13.55 -8.84
N LYS A 62 13.10 13.66 -9.26
CA LYS A 62 13.58 13.20 -10.57
C LYS A 62 13.65 11.67 -10.69
N ILE A 63 13.42 10.93 -9.60
CA ILE A 63 13.45 9.47 -9.59
C ILE A 63 12.03 8.95 -9.75
N VAL A 64 11.80 8.29 -10.89
CA VAL A 64 10.55 7.62 -11.22
C VAL A 64 10.83 6.19 -11.66
N GLY A 65 9.95 5.27 -11.24
CA GLY A 65 9.94 3.89 -11.70
C GLY A 65 8.52 3.49 -12.10
N THR A 66 8.40 2.82 -13.24
CA THR A 66 7.12 2.27 -13.71
C THR A 66 7.19 0.76 -13.63
N PHE A 67 6.20 0.14 -12.99
CA PHE A 67 6.16 -1.31 -12.84
C PHE A 67 4.72 -1.80 -12.93
N LYS A 68 4.56 -3.05 -13.37
CA LYS A 68 3.27 -3.72 -13.45
C LYS A 68 3.15 -4.65 -12.25
N PHE A 69 2.00 -4.64 -11.59
CA PHE A 69 1.70 -5.65 -10.59
C PHE A 69 1.35 -6.98 -11.25
N GLU A 70 1.76 -8.07 -10.61
CA GLU A 70 1.40 -9.43 -10.99
C GLU A 70 0.66 -10.08 -9.81
N GLY A 71 -0.55 -10.55 -10.06
CA GLY A 71 -1.34 -11.30 -9.09
C GLY A 71 -0.85 -12.75 -9.06
N LYS A 72 -0.12 -13.14 -8.02
CA LYS A 72 0.40 -14.51 -7.86
C LYS A 72 -0.58 -15.45 -7.15
N ASP A 73 -1.61 -14.89 -6.50
CA ASP A 73 -2.66 -15.62 -5.77
C ASP A 73 -3.91 -14.74 -5.66
N GLU A 74 -4.84 -14.91 -6.60
CA GLU A 74 -6.08 -14.13 -6.63
C GLU A 74 -7.02 -14.45 -5.46
N VAL A 75 -7.02 -15.70 -4.99
CA VAL A 75 -7.89 -16.15 -3.90
C VAL A 75 -7.40 -15.54 -2.59
N GLY A 76 -6.10 -15.62 -2.31
CA GLY A 76 -5.49 -15.00 -1.14
C GLY A 76 -5.65 -13.48 -1.12
N LEU A 77 -5.59 -12.83 -2.29
CA LEU A 77 -5.82 -11.38 -2.40
C LEU A 77 -7.25 -10.98 -2.04
N LYS A 78 -8.27 -11.73 -2.51
CA LYS A 78 -9.67 -11.51 -2.16
C LYS A 78 -9.93 -11.72 -0.66
N GLN A 79 -9.37 -12.79 -0.08
CA GLN A 79 -9.49 -13.06 1.36
C GLN A 79 -8.87 -11.93 2.20
N LEU A 80 -7.71 -11.42 1.78
CA LEU A 80 -7.06 -10.29 2.44
C LEU A 80 -7.93 -9.02 2.38
N GLU A 81 -8.54 -8.75 1.24
CA GLU A 81 -9.45 -7.61 1.08
C GLU A 81 -10.66 -7.71 2.02
N GLU A 82 -11.29 -8.89 2.10
CA GLU A 82 -12.42 -9.14 3.01
C GLU A 82 -12.03 -8.96 4.48
N GLU A 83 -10.88 -9.49 4.90
CA GLU A 83 -10.37 -9.35 6.26
C GLU A 83 -10.18 -7.86 6.64
N ILE A 84 -9.65 -7.06 5.71
CA ILE A 84 -9.46 -5.62 5.90
C ILE A 84 -10.79 -4.88 5.95
N LYS A 85 -11.73 -5.20 5.06
CA LYS A 85 -13.07 -4.62 5.04
C LYS A 85 -13.80 -4.85 6.37
N GLU A 86 -13.77 -6.08 6.88
CA GLU A 86 -14.38 -6.43 8.16
C GLU A 86 -13.78 -5.65 9.34
N LYS A 87 -12.45 -5.48 9.35
CA LYS A 87 -11.76 -4.68 10.37
C LYS A 87 -12.12 -3.20 10.30
N GLU A 88 -12.21 -2.63 9.11
CA GLU A 88 -12.64 -1.24 8.91
C GLU A 88 -14.08 -1.04 9.39
N LYS A 89 -15.01 -1.96 9.07
CA LYS A 89 -16.40 -1.91 9.57
C LYS A 89 -16.43 -1.95 11.10
N LYS A 90 -15.68 -2.85 11.73
CA LYS A 90 -15.59 -2.95 13.20
C LYS A 90 -15.04 -1.65 13.82
N ARG A 91 -14.00 -1.06 13.23
CA ARG A 91 -13.42 0.21 13.69
C ARG A 91 -14.44 1.35 13.62
N LYS A 92 -15.18 1.46 12.51
CA LYS A 92 -16.23 2.49 12.34
C LYS A 92 -17.35 2.34 13.37
N LYS A 93 -17.85 1.12 13.58
CA LYS A 93 -18.88 0.83 14.60
C LYS A 93 -18.42 1.20 16.02
N GLN A 94 -17.18 0.85 16.38
CA GLN A 94 -16.62 1.20 17.69
C GLN A 94 -16.46 2.71 17.87
N HIS A 95 -16.05 3.42 16.82
CA HIS A 95 -15.91 4.87 16.87
C HIS A 95 -17.26 5.56 17.06
N GLN A 96 -18.31 5.16 16.32
CA GLN A 96 -19.66 5.70 16.48
C GLN A 96 -20.20 5.53 17.91
N LYS A 97 -19.99 4.36 18.53
CA LYS A 97 -20.38 4.13 19.93
C LYS A 97 -19.70 5.06 20.94
N ARG A 98 -18.48 5.51 20.66
CA ARG A 98 -17.72 6.44 21.54
C ARG A 98 -18.07 7.91 21.33
N VAL A 99 -18.71 8.25 20.20
CA VAL A 99 -19.11 9.62 19.88
C VAL A 99 -20.56 9.89 20.32
N GLN A 100 -21.38 8.84 20.43
CA GLN A 100 -22.79 8.93 20.85
C GLN A 100 -23.05 8.65 22.33
N GLY A 101 -22.05 8.16 23.06
CA GLY A 101 -22.12 7.93 24.52
C GLY A 101 -21.15 8.84 25.24
#